data_AF-A0A2V9YZP4-F1
#
_entry.id   AF-A0A2V9YZP4-F1
#
_cell.length_a   1.000
_cell.length_b   1.000
_cell.length_c   1.000
_cell.angle_alpha   90.00
_cell.angle_beta   90.00
_cell.angle_gamma   90.00
#
_symmetry.space_group_name_H-M   'P 1'
#
loop_
_entity.id
_entity.type
_entity.pdbx_description
1 polymer ?
#
loop_
_entity_poly.entity_id
_entity_poly.type
_entity_poly.pdbx_seq_one_letter_code
_entity_poly.pdbx_strand_id
1 'polypeptide(L)'
;GCSGYNARHIASVSQVVASWLPKAAGMAYAAKLREEDAVFVCTFGDGATSEGDFHEALNFAAIHKLACVFVIENNGYAISVPLRLQAGNPDLYRRAAGYGMAGAVVDGSDVPAAYAACKEAVERARRGEGPTLLEAR
;
A
#
# COMPACT_ATOMS: atom_id res chain seq x y z
N GLY A 1 -12.00 -20.07 -6.54
CA GLY A 1 -11.07 -20.25 -5.41
C GLY A 1 -9.80 -19.47 -5.71
N CYS A 2 -9.42 -18.53 -4.85
CA CYS A 2 -8.20 -17.74 -5.05
C CYS A 2 -6.98 -18.56 -4.61
N SER A 3 -6.35 -19.24 -5.56
CA SER A 3 -5.06 -19.89 -5.34
C SER A 3 -3.97 -18.82 -5.23
N GLY A 4 -3.31 -18.71 -4.08
CA GLY A 4 -2.10 -17.93 -3.93
C GLY A 4 -0.91 -18.62 -4.61
N TYR A 5 0.15 -17.88 -4.92
CA TYR A 5 1.41 -18.45 -5.42
C TYR A 5 2.46 -18.40 -4.32
N ASN A 6 2.32 -19.28 -3.33
CA ASN A 6 3.19 -19.32 -2.14
C ASN A 6 4.68 -19.45 -2.50
N ALA A 7 5.01 -20.24 -3.53
CA ALA A 7 6.38 -20.40 -4.02
C ALA A 7 7.00 -19.10 -4.57
N ARG A 8 6.19 -18.08 -4.85
CA ARG A 8 6.61 -16.75 -5.31
C ARG A 8 6.29 -15.64 -4.29
N HIS A 9 5.89 -16.01 -3.07
CA HIS A 9 5.47 -15.06 -2.03
C HIS A 9 4.31 -14.13 -2.43
N ILE A 10 3.40 -14.63 -3.27
CA ILE A 10 2.20 -13.89 -3.67
C ILE A 10 1.00 -14.45 -2.91
N ALA A 11 0.41 -13.63 -2.04
CA ALA A 11 -0.77 -13.97 -1.28
C ALA A 11 -2.00 -14.17 -2.19
N SER A 12 -2.96 -14.99 -1.74
CA SER A 12 -4.24 -15.14 -2.43
C SER A 12 -4.99 -13.82 -2.49
N VAL A 13 -5.55 -13.51 -3.66
CA VAL A 13 -6.37 -12.32 -3.88
C VAL A 13 -7.73 -12.50 -3.19
N SER A 14 -8.33 -11.40 -2.70
CA SER A 14 -9.71 -11.36 -2.18
C SER A 14 -10.56 -10.49 -3.10
N GLN A 15 -11.84 -10.84 -3.26
CA GLN A 15 -12.81 -10.01 -4.00
C GLN A 15 -13.41 -8.89 -3.14
N VAL A 16 -13.27 -8.99 -1.81
CA VAL A 16 -13.69 -7.94 -0.89
C VAL A 16 -12.63 -6.84 -0.95
N VAL A 17 -13.02 -5.68 -1.48
CA VAL A 17 -12.17 -4.49 -1.64
C VAL A 17 -11.48 -4.18 -0.31
N ALA A 18 -10.20 -3.81 -0.39
CA ALA A 18 -9.35 -3.44 0.75
C ALA A 18 -9.07 -4.53 1.81
N SER A 19 -9.80 -5.66 1.84
CA SER A 19 -9.67 -6.70 2.88
C SER A 19 -8.30 -7.39 2.98
N TRP A 20 -7.38 -7.13 2.05
CA TRP A 20 -6.00 -7.62 2.10
C TRP A 20 -5.03 -6.61 2.74
N LEU A 21 -5.43 -5.35 2.91
CA LEU A 21 -4.60 -4.31 3.52
C LEU A 21 -4.24 -4.62 4.98
N PRO A 22 -5.21 -4.94 5.87
CA PRO A 22 -4.89 -5.35 7.24
C PRO A 22 -4.09 -6.65 7.29
N LYS A 23 -4.33 -7.58 6.35
CA LYS A 23 -3.58 -8.84 6.25
C LYS A 23 -2.11 -8.58 5.92
N ALA A 24 -1.83 -7.67 4.99
CA ALA A 24 -0.46 -7.28 4.65
C ALA A 24 0.26 -6.67 5.85
N ALA A 25 -0.40 -5.77 6.59
CA ALA A 25 0.16 -5.19 7.82
C ALA A 25 0.39 -6.27 8.90
N GLY A 26 -0.55 -7.20 9.10
CA GLY A 26 -0.39 -8.31 10.03
C GLY A 26 0.77 -9.25 9.67
N MET A 27 0.93 -9.59 8.39
CA MET A 27 2.06 -10.39 7.91
C MET A 27 3.40 -9.68 8.12
N ALA A 28 3.47 -8.37 7.84
CA ALA A 28 4.67 -7.58 8.09
C ALA A 28 5.00 -7.47 9.57
N TYR A 29 3.99 -7.40 10.43
CA TYR A 29 4.21 -7.44 11.88
C TYR A 29 4.73 -8.80 12.34
N ALA A 30 4.15 -9.90 11.83
CA ALA A 30 4.65 -11.24 12.13
C ALA A 30 6.11 -11.44 11.67
N ALA A 31 6.46 -10.98 10.46
CA ALA A 31 7.82 -11.02 9.94
C ALA A 31 8.79 -10.20 10.82
N LYS A 32 8.37 -9.01 11.25
CA LYS A 32 9.14 -8.18 12.18
C LYS A 32 9.39 -8.89 13.52
N LEU A 33 8.38 -9.54 14.09
CA LEU A 33 8.52 -10.31 15.33
C LEU A 33 9.44 -11.53 15.20
N ARG A 34 9.58 -12.06 13.98
CA ARG A 34 10.46 -13.18 13.65
C ARG A 34 11.83 -12.75 13.12
N GLU A 35 12.11 -11.45 13.10
CA GLU A 35 13.37 -10.88 12.60
C GLU A 35 13.67 -11.29 11.14
N GLU A 36 12.62 -11.42 10.33
CA GLU A 36 12.74 -11.77 8.91
C GLU A 36 13.10 -10.53 8.07
N ASP A 37 14.06 -10.67 7.15
CA ASP A 37 14.47 -9.61 6.22
C ASP A 37 13.50 -9.51 5.00
N ALA A 38 12.24 -9.21 5.29
CA ALA A 38 11.15 -9.16 4.31
C ALA A 38 10.47 -7.79 4.27
N VAL A 39 10.13 -7.34 3.05
CA VAL A 39 9.30 -6.14 2.80
C VAL A 39 8.01 -6.57 2.12
N PHE A 40 6.89 -6.05 2.59
CA PHE A 40 5.56 -6.40 2.10
C PHE A 40 5.03 -5.29 1.22
N VAL A 41 4.80 -5.59 -0.07
CA VAL A 41 4.18 -4.68 -1.02
C VAL A 41 2.70 -5.03 -1.15
N CYS A 42 1.84 -4.03 -1.02
CA CYS A 42 0.39 -4.19 -1.08
C CYS A 42 -0.19 -3.19 -2.08
N THR A 43 -0.70 -3.67 -3.22
CA THR A 43 -1.28 -2.85 -4.28
C THR A 43 -2.81 -2.82 -4.17
N PHE A 44 -3.42 -1.70 -4.55
CA PHE A 44 -4.88 -1.48 -4.53
C PHE A 44 -5.25 -0.24 -5.33
N GLY A 45 -6.49 -0.18 -5.85
CA GLY A 45 -6.98 0.99 -6.61
C GLY A 45 -7.38 2.18 -5.75
N ASP A 46 -7.63 3.33 -6.38
CA ASP A 46 -8.10 4.56 -5.74
C ASP A 46 -9.41 4.37 -4.96
N GLY A 47 -10.33 3.54 -5.47
CA GLY A 47 -11.59 3.21 -4.80
C GLY A 47 -11.39 2.57 -3.41
N ALA A 48 -10.39 1.70 -3.27
CA ALA A 48 -10.09 1.00 -2.02
C ALA A 48 -9.60 1.93 -0.91
N THR A 49 -9.15 3.15 -1.25
CA THR A 49 -8.75 4.14 -0.24
C THR A 49 -9.90 4.68 0.59
N SER A 50 -11.15 4.46 0.17
CA SER A 50 -12.34 4.90 0.91
C SER A 50 -12.88 3.84 1.87
N GLU A 51 -12.30 2.64 1.90
CA GLU A 51 -12.69 1.58 2.83
C GLU A 51 -12.05 1.76 4.22
N GLY A 52 -12.73 1.32 5.27
CA GLY A 52 -12.20 1.36 6.64
C GLY A 52 -10.89 0.59 6.80
N ASP A 53 -10.80 -0.59 6.17
CA ASP A 53 -9.64 -1.47 6.16
C ASP A 53 -8.35 -0.76 5.71
N PHE A 54 -8.45 0.21 4.80
CA PHE A 54 -7.31 1.03 4.38
C PHE A 54 -6.78 1.87 5.55
N HIS A 55 -7.66 2.58 6.24
CA HIS A 55 -7.30 3.44 7.36
C HIS A 55 -6.72 2.64 8.54
N GLU A 56 -7.30 1.48 8.83
CA GLU A 56 -6.82 0.57 9.88
C GLU A 56 -5.42 0.03 9.58
N ALA A 57 -5.20 -0.46 8.35
CA ALA A 57 -3.91 -1.02 7.95
C ALA A 57 -2.78 0.01 7.98
N LEU A 58 -3.03 1.22 7.46
CA LEU A 58 -2.05 2.29 7.40
C LEU A 58 -1.65 2.74 8.81
N ASN A 59 -2.64 2.97 9.68
CA ASN A 59 -2.38 3.36 11.06
C ASN A 59 -1.59 2.30 11.81
N PHE A 60 -2.01 1.02 11.72
CA PHE A 60 -1.32 -0.09 12.36
C PHE A 60 0.13 -0.25 11.86
N ALA A 61 0.34 -0.14 10.54
CA ALA A 61 1.67 -0.22 9.97
C ALA A 61 2.58 0.93 10.42
N ALA A 62 2.04 2.14 10.54
CA ALA A 62 2.79 3.32 10.92
C ALA A 62 3.25 3.25 12.39
N ILE A 63 2.34 2.98 13.33
CA ILE A 63 2.68 2.95 14.77
C ILE A 63 3.69 1.86 15.10
N HIS A 64 3.68 0.75 14.35
CA HIS A 64 4.62 -0.35 14.54
C HIS A 64 5.87 -0.23 13.67
N LYS A 65 6.02 0.82 12.85
CA LYS A 65 7.11 0.99 11.88
C LYS A 65 7.35 -0.30 11.07
N LEU A 66 6.29 -0.79 10.43
CA LEU A 66 6.34 -2.04 9.67
C LEU A 66 7.02 -1.83 8.31
N ALA A 67 7.67 -2.88 7.82
CA ALA A 67 8.28 -2.92 6.50
C ALA A 67 7.20 -3.13 5.41
N CYS A 68 6.33 -2.13 5.22
CA CYS A 68 5.25 -2.15 4.24
C CYS A 68 5.37 -1.03 3.20
N VAL A 69 5.04 -1.35 1.95
CA VAL A 69 4.80 -0.36 0.89
C VAL A 69 3.38 -0.54 0.40
N PHE A 70 2.54 0.47 0.66
CA PHE A 70 1.16 0.53 0.19
C PHE A 70 1.15 1.31 -1.12
N VAL A 71 0.75 0.67 -2.21
CA VAL A 71 0.78 1.24 -3.55
C VAL A 71 -0.65 1.46 -4.04
N ILE A 72 -1.02 2.72 -4.26
CA ILE A 72 -2.27 3.12 -4.86
C ILE A 72 -2.07 3.14 -6.38
N GLU A 73 -2.83 2.33 -7.10
CA GLU A 73 -2.96 2.39 -8.56
C GLU A 73 -4.14 3.33 -8.87
N ASN A 74 -3.85 4.62 -9.03
CA ASN A 74 -4.87 5.65 -9.20
C ASN A 74 -5.19 5.88 -10.68
N ASN A 75 -6.13 5.13 -11.22
CA ASN A 75 -6.62 5.31 -12.59
C ASN A 75 -7.75 6.37 -12.72
N GLY A 76 -8.12 6.99 -11.60
CA GLY A 76 -9.16 8.03 -11.52
C GLY A 76 -10.60 7.54 -11.44
N TYR A 77 -10.85 6.22 -11.40
CA TYR A 77 -12.20 5.65 -11.39
C TYR A 77 -12.33 4.36 -10.54
N ALA A 78 -13.36 4.34 -9.69
CA ALA A 78 -13.88 3.12 -9.07
C ALA A 78 -15.12 2.62 -9.82
N ILE A 79 -14.93 1.72 -10.79
CA ILE A 79 -15.97 1.18 -11.69
C ILE A 79 -16.62 2.26 -12.56
N SER A 80 -17.52 3.05 -11.99
CA SER A 80 -18.23 4.17 -12.65
C SER A 80 -18.12 5.48 -11.86
N VAL A 81 -17.54 5.44 -10.66
CA VAL A 81 -17.40 6.59 -9.76
C VAL A 81 -16.07 7.28 -10.06
N PRO A 82 -16.05 8.51 -10.60
CA PRO A 82 -14.82 9.26 -10.79
C PRO A 82 -14.22 9.71 -9.44
N LEU A 83 -12.90 9.86 -9.38
CA LEU A 83 -12.15 10.22 -8.17
C LEU A 83 -12.71 11.45 -7.42
N ARG A 84 -13.22 12.45 -8.15
CA ARG A 84 -13.84 13.65 -7.58
C ARG A 84 -15.08 13.39 -6.71
N LEU A 85 -15.74 12.24 -6.88
CA LEU A 85 -16.85 11.78 -6.04
C LEU A 85 -16.40 10.78 -4.96
N GLN A 86 -15.18 10.26 -5.08
CA GLN A 86 -14.60 9.26 -4.18
C GLN A 86 -13.81 9.89 -3.02
N ALA A 87 -13.11 11.00 -3.30
CA ALA A 87 -12.23 11.65 -2.32
C ALA A 87 -12.32 13.18 -2.41
N GLY A 88 -12.41 13.84 -1.26
CA GLY A 88 -12.36 15.31 -1.17
C GLY A 88 -11.00 15.90 -1.54
N ASN A 89 -9.92 15.11 -1.44
CA ASN A 89 -8.60 15.46 -1.92
C ASN A 89 -8.14 14.39 -2.94
N PRO A 90 -7.87 14.76 -4.20
CA PRO A 90 -7.47 13.81 -5.24
C PRO A 90 -6.01 13.34 -5.10
N ASP A 91 -5.18 14.02 -4.32
CA ASP A 91 -3.81 13.61 -4.01
C ASP A 91 -3.83 12.60 -2.84
N LEU A 92 -4.15 11.35 -3.15
CA LEU A 92 -4.38 10.28 -2.18
C LEU A 92 -3.14 9.95 -1.35
N TYR A 93 -1.93 10.07 -1.93
CA TYR A 93 -0.66 9.91 -1.22
C TYR A 93 -0.53 10.84 0.00
N ARG A 94 -1.20 12.00 0.00
CA ARG A 94 -1.14 12.97 1.12
C ARG A 94 -1.81 12.46 2.38
N ARG A 95 -2.69 11.45 2.29
CA ARG A 95 -3.28 10.79 3.47
C ARG A 95 -2.22 10.18 4.37
N ALA A 96 -1.04 9.84 3.83
CA ALA A 96 0.13 9.38 4.57
C ALA A 96 0.48 10.28 5.76
N ALA A 97 0.46 11.59 5.57
CA ALA A 97 0.83 12.54 6.61
C ALA A 97 -0.06 12.41 7.86
N GLY A 98 -1.34 12.07 7.69
CA GLY A 98 -2.28 11.86 8.79
C GLY A 98 -1.95 10.65 9.67
N TYR A 99 -1.18 9.69 9.16
CA TYR A 99 -0.71 8.51 9.90
C TYR A 99 0.74 8.63 10.39
N GLY A 100 1.42 9.73 10.10
CA GLY A 100 2.86 9.85 10.35
C GLY A 100 3.71 8.92 9.49
N MET A 101 3.22 8.53 8.31
CA MET A 101 3.93 7.68 7.34
C MET A 101 4.43 8.49 6.14
N ALA A 102 5.43 7.97 5.42
CA ALA A 102 5.92 8.63 4.21
C ALA A 102 4.88 8.53 3.08
N GLY A 103 4.69 9.61 2.33
CA GLY A 103 3.82 9.66 1.16
C GLY A 103 4.60 10.09 -0.07
N ALA A 104 4.41 9.40 -1.19
CA ALA A 104 5.05 9.72 -2.47
C ALA A 104 4.08 9.57 -3.64
N VAL A 105 4.33 10.28 -4.73
CA VAL A 105 3.56 10.18 -5.98
C VAL A 105 4.51 10.00 -7.16
N VAL A 106 4.09 9.20 -8.13
CA VAL A 106 4.82 8.95 -9.37
C VAL A 106 3.84 8.84 -10.54
N ASP A 107 4.29 9.18 -11.74
CA ASP A 107 3.57 8.84 -12.97
C ASP A 107 3.66 7.32 -13.18
N GLY A 108 2.53 6.63 -13.09
CA GLY A 108 2.44 5.18 -13.26
C GLY A 108 2.72 4.70 -14.68
N SER A 109 2.71 5.60 -15.66
CA SER A 109 3.06 5.31 -17.05
C SER A 109 4.57 5.41 -17.32
N ASP A 110 5.32 6.09 -16.46
CA ASP A 110 6.79 6.15 -16.50
C ASP A 110 7.38 4.97 -15.70
N VAL A 111 7.62 3.86 -16.40
CA VAL A 111 8.12 2.62 -15.79
C VAL A 111 9.46 2.81 -15.04
N PRO A 112 10.48 3.48 -15.61
CA PRO A 112 11.70 3.81 -14.87
C PRO A 112 11.45 4.62 -13.59
N ALA A 113 10.60 5.64 -13.64
CA ALA A 113 10.27 6.45 -12.47
C ALA A 113 9.52 5.64 -11.41
N ALA A 114 8.52 4.85 -11.82
CA ALA A 114 7.76 3.97 -10.94
C ALA A 114 8.65 2.93 -10.26
N TYR A 115 9.59 2.33 -11.00
CA TYR A 115 10.59 1.42 -10.44
C TYR A 115 11.47 2.12 -9.39
N ALA A 116 11.99 3.31 -9.70
CA ALA A 116 12.84 4.06 -8.79
C ALA A 116 12.09 4.45 -7.49
N ALA A 117 10.84 4.91 -7.61
CA ALA A 117 10.01 5.28 -6.47
C ALA A 117 9.67 4.06 -5.58
N CYS A 118 9.31 2.93 -6.20
CA CYS A 118 9.05 1.69 -5.48
C CYS A 118 10.31 1.16 -4.78
N LYS A 119 11.47 1.22 -5.46
CA LYS A 119 12.76 0.82 -4.91
C LYS A 119 13.13 1.63 -3.67
N GLU A 120 13.02 2.97 -3.73
CA GLU A 120 13.28 3.81 -2.54
C GLU A 120 12.32 3.49 -1.39
N ALA A 121 11.02 3.31 -1.68
CA ALA A 121 10.05 2.94 -0.65
C ALA A 121 10.38 1.59 0.02
N VAL A 122 10.82 0.60 -0.77
CA VAL A 122 11.25 -0.71 -0.27
C VAL A 122 12.54 -0.59 0.55
N GLU A 123 13.52 0.17 0.09
CA GLU A 123 14.78 0.38 0.81
C GLU A 123 14.54 1.11 2.15
N ARG A 124 13.69 2.14 2.15
CA ARG A 124 13.23 2.85 3.36
C ARG A 124 12.58 1.89 4.37
N ALA A 125 11.65 1.06 3.89
CA ALA A 125 10.97 0.06 4.72
C ALA A 125 11.98 -0.94 5.32
N ARG A 126 12.96 -1.40 4.52
CA ARG A 126 14.03 -2.31 4.96
C ARG A 126 14.96 -1.68 6.00
N ARG A 127 15.23 -0.37 5.91
CA ARG A 127 16.00 0.39 6.92
C ARG A 127 15.23 0.64 8.23
N GLY A 128 13.99 0.16 8.34
CA GLY A 128 13.18 0.30 9.55
C GLY A 128 12.60 1.71 9.75
N GLU A 129 12.58 2.53 8.70
CA GLU A 129 12.07 3.91 8.74
C GLU A 129 10.54 3.99 8.64
N GLY A 130 9.87 2.82 8.67
CA GLY A 130 8.42 2.68 8.63
C GLY A 130 7.85 2.56 7.22
N PRO A 131 6.51 2.50 7.11
CA PRO A 131 5.85 2.25 5.84
C PRO A 131 5.79 3.48 4.94
N THR A 132 5.55 3.24 3.66
CA THR A 132 5.33 4.27 2.64
C THR A 132 3.98 4.06 1.95
N LEU A 133 3.25 5.14 1.69
CA LEU A 133 2.09 5.20 0.81
C LEU A 133 2.54 5.84 -0.52
N LEU A 134 2.64 5.02 -1.56
CA LEU A 134 3.03 5.43 -2.90
C LEU A 134 1.80 5.50 -3.80
N GLU A 135 1.52 6.63 -4.42
CA GLU A 135 0.49 6.76 -5.45
C GLU A 135 1.13 6.73 -6.84
N ALA A 136 0.81 5.69 -7.62
CA ALA A 136 1.07 5.64 -9.04
C ALA A 136 -0.17 6.16 -9.78
N ARG A 137 -0.03 7.31 -10.43
CA ARG A 137 -1.11 8.02 -11.11
C ARG A 137 -1.07 7.81 -12.62
#